data_AF-A0A4R6A2F1-F1
#
_entry.id   AF-A0A4R6A2F1-F1
#
_cell.length_a   1.000
_cell.length_b   1.000
_cell.length_c   1.000
_cell.angle_alpha   90.00
_cell.angle_beta   90.00
_cell.angle_gamma   90.00
#
_symmetry.space_group_name_H-M   'P 1'
#
loop_
_entity.id
_entity.type
_entity.pdbx_description
1 polymer ?
#
loop_
_entity_poly.entity_id
_entity_poly.type
_entity_poly.pdbx_seq_one_letter_code
_entity_poly.pdbx_strand_id
1 'polypeptide(L)'
;MAGGLAALLLIATAAPAATLVARLGDGRVLASVPMPEGEGWCILWRHSVQGFEVADCYENRGGRMVLTQSHQPDFAAGLGHLPGRGRQVSDGQGGYRIEDMDEPVPGNAYALRPGGMGVDHRIGWAGGTVSLSAVAARQRVWLTLEPAR
;
A
#
# COMPACT_ATOMS: atom_id res chain seq x y z
N MET A 1 -26.16 -52.47 -13.76
CA MET A 1 -24.93 -52.24 -14.54
C MET A 1 -24.54 -50.78 -14.37
N ALA A 2 -23.24 -50.52 -14.28
CA ALA A 2 -22.59 -49.41 -13.59
C ALA A 2 -23.06 -47.98 -13.92
N GLY A 3 -23.26 -47.17 -12.87
CA GLY A 3 -23.33 -45.72 -12.97
C GLY A 3 -21.93 -45.11 -12.96
N GLY A 4 -21.61 -44.34 -13.99
CA GLY A 4 -20.37 -43.56 -14.07
C GLY A 4 -20.58 -42.17 -13.49
N LEU A 5 -20.00 -41.89 -12.33
CA LEU A 5 -19.83 -40.53 -11.83
C LEU A 5 -18.65 -39.90 -12.56
N ALA A 6 -18.94 -39.02 -13.53
CA ALA A 6 -17.95 -38.14 -14.11
C ALA A 6 -17.67 -36.99 -13.13
N ALA A 7 -16.53 -37.03 -12.45
CA ALA A 7 -16.05 -35.93 -11.63
C ALA A 7 -15.50 -34.82 -12.54
N LEU A 8 -16.18 -33.68 -12.61
CA LEU A 8 -15.65 -32.46 -13.23
C LEU A 8 -14.55 -31.90 -12.34
N LEU A 9 -13.30 -31.98 -12.80
CA LEU A 9 -12.19 -31.20 -12.24
C LEU A 9 -12.36 -29.74 -12.68
N LEU A 10 -12.74 -28.87 -11.75
CA LEU A 10 -12.67 -27.41 -11.93
C LEU A 10 -11.20 -26.99 -11.80
N ILE A 11 -10.57 -26.72 -12.94
CA ILE A 11 -9.24 -26.10 -12.98
C ILE A 11 -9.45 -24.61 -12.68
N ALA A 12 -9.17 -24.18 -11.45
CA ALA A 12 -9.16 -22.77 -11.10
C ALA A 12 -7.98 -22.09 -11.81
N THR A 13 -8.26 -21.37 -12.88
CA THR A 13 -7.29 -20.48 -13.53
C THR A 13 -7.07 -19.29 -12.60
N ALA A 14 -5.89 -19.19 -11.98
CA ALA A 14 -5.49 -17.98 -11.28
C ALA A 14 -5.49 -16.82 -12.28
N ALA A 15 -6.38 -15.83 -12.08
CA ALA A 15 -6.31 -14.58 -12.83
C ALA A 15 -4.94 -13.93 -12.60
N PRO A 16 -4.33 -13.32 -13.62
CA PRO A 16 -3.04 -12.66 -13.44
C PRO A 16 -3.20 -11.54 -12.40
N ALA A 17 -2.18 -11.36 -11.57
CA ALA A 17 -2.21 -10.40 -10.47
C ALA A 17 -1.98 -8.97 -10.98
N ALA A 18 -2.68 -7.99 -10.39
CA ALA A 18 -2.30 -6.59 -10.57
C ALA A 18 -0.88 -6.36 -10.03
N THR A 19 -0.25 -5.26 -10.43
CA THR A 19 1.13 -4.96 -10.04
C THR A 19 1.23 -3.56 -9.47
N LEU A 20 1.79 -3.44 -8.26
CA LEU A 20 2.19 -2.15 -7.71
C LEU A 20 3.55 -1.76 -8.32
N VAL A 21 3.58 -0.60 -8.97
CA VAL A 21 4.79 -0.08 -9.63
C VAL A 21 5.17 1.26 -9.04
N ALA A 22 6.45 1.42 -8.69
CA ALA A 22 7.06 2.69 -8.34
C ALA A 22 7.95 3.17 -9.49
N ARG A 23 7.68 4.35 -10.04
CA ARG A 23 8.33 4.86 -11.24
C ARG A 23 8.79 6.31 -11.07
N LEU A 24 9.96 6.65 -11.58
CA LEU A 24 10.39 8.04 -11.70
C LEU A 24 9.67 8.76 -12.84
N GLY A 25 9.74 10.09 -12.85
CA GLY A 25 9.13 10.92 -13.90
C GLY A 25 9.70 10.68 -15.30
N ASP A 26 10.90 10.11 -15.42
CA ASP A 26 11.53 9.72 -16.68
C ASP A 26 11.13 8.30 -17.16
N GLY A 27 10.29 7.61 -16.39
CA GLY A 27 9.80 6.27 -16.71
C GLY A 27 10.59 5.12 -16.08
N ARG A 28 11.73 5.38 -15.43
CA ARG A 28 12.54 4.34 -14.78
C ARG A 28 11.79 3.69 -13.62
N VAL A 29 11.68 2.35 -13.64
CA VAL A 29 11.05 1.55 -12.59
C VAL A 29 12.02 1.40 -11.42
N LEU A 30 11.56 1.72 -10.22
CA LEU A 30 12.29 1.56 -8.95
C LEU A 30 11.87 0.29 -8.21
N ALA A 31 10.59 -0.07 -8.28
CA ALA A 31 10.02 -1.28 -7.71
C ALA A 31 8.82 -1.75 -8.54
N SER A 32 8.62 -3.06 -8.60
CA SER A 32 7.48 -3.72 -9.23
C SER A 32 7.12 -4.94 -8.40
N VAL A 33 5.94 -4.95 -7.80
CA VAL A 33 5.52 -5.97 -6.84
C VAL A 33 4.16 -6.53 -7.24
N PRO A 34 4.01 -7.86 -7.42
CA PRO A 34 2.70 -8.47 -7.63
C PRO A 34 1.77 -8.18 -6.46
N MET A 35 0.57 -7.67 -6.75
CA MET A 35 -0.51 -7.39 -5.80
C MET A 35 -1.80 -8.05 -6.30
N PRO A 36 -1.96 -9.37 -6.08
CA PRO A 36 -3.23 -10.06 -6.26
C PRO A 36 -4.40 -9.35 -5.57
N GLU A 37 -5.63 -9.73 -5.94
CA GLU A 37 -6.83 -9.29 -5.22
C GLU A 37 -6.72 -9.64 -3.72
N GLY A 38 -7.02 -8.68 -2.85
CA GLY A 38 -6.95 -8.81 -1.39
C GLY A 38 -5.55 -8.64 -0.79
N GLU A 39 -4.49 -8.56 -1.62
CA GLU A 39 -3.14 -8.31 -1.13
C GLU A 39 -2.91 -6.82 -0.86
N GLY A 40 -2.03 -6.55 0.11
CA GLY A 40 -1.80 -5.22 0.63
C GLY A 40 -0.33 -4.82 0.74
N TRP A 41 -0.13 -3.51 0.84
CA TRP A 41 1.17 -2.91 1.06
C TRP A 41 1.02 -1.67 1.94
N CYS A 42 2.10 -1.25 2.60
CA CYS A 42 2.13 0.00 3.33
C CYS A 42 3.26 0.90 2.81
N ILE A 43 3.01 2.20 2.78
CA ILE A 43 4.06 3.21 2.74
C ILE A 43 4.47 3.50 4.17
N LEU A 44 5.73 3.20 4.48
CA LEU A 44 6.31 3.38 5.80
C LEU A 44 7.28 4.56 5.77
N TRP A 45 7.25 5.43 6.76
CA TRP A 45 8.24 6.50 6.90
C TRP A 45 8.46 6.89 8.34
N ARG A 46 9.61 7.49 8.63
CA ARG A 46 9.96 8.05 9.94
C ARG A 46 9.52 9.50 10.00
N HIS A 47 8.78 9.86 11.04
CA HIS A 47 8.41 11.24 11.29
C HIS A 47 9.67 12.08 11.54
N SER A 48 9.88 13.14 10.77
CA SER A 48 11.17 13.84 10.74
C SER A 48 11.55 14.53 12.04
N VAL A 49 10.57 14.83 12.91
CA VAL A 49 10.81 15.49 14.20
C VAL A 49 11.10 14.47 15.30
N GLN A 50 10.25 13.45 15.41
CA GLN A 50 10.26 12.52 16.55
C GLN A 50 10.83 11.13 16.22
N GLY A 51 11.05 10.82 14.94
CA GLY A 51 11.70 9.59 14.49
C GLY A 51 10.85 8.31 14.52
N PHE A 52 9.62 8.34 15.04
CA PHE A 52 8.73 7.18 15.04
C PHE A 52 8.24 6.83 13.62
N GLU A 53 7.89 5.55 13.42
CA GLU A 53 7.38 5.04 12.15
C GLU A 53 5.89 5.35 11.99
N VAL A 54 5.53 5.92 10.85
CA VAL A 54 4.16 6.17 10.39
C VAL A 54 3.89 5.25 9.21
N ALA A 55 2.66 4.76 9.08
CA ALA A 55 2.29 3.83 8.03
C ALA A 55 0.94 4.18 7.40
N ASP A 56 0.89 4.23 6.08
CA ASP A 56 -0.35 4.26 5.28
C ASP A 56 -0.46 2.96 4.51
N CYS A 57 -1.48 2.16 4.82
CA CYS A 57 -1.66 0.80 4.32
C CYS A 57 -2.82 0.72 3.33
N TYR A 58 -2.55 0.09 2.21
CA TYR A 58 -3.42 -0.04 1.06
C TYR A 58 -3.68 -1.51 0.76
N GLU A 59 -4.77 -1.77 0.07
CA GLU A 59 -5.17 -3.08 -0.43
C GLU A 59 -5.58 -2.96 -1.90
N ASN A 60 -5.31 -4.00 -2.67
CA ASN A 60 -5.92 -4.17 -3.99
C ASN A 60 -7.33 -4.77 -3.81
N ARG A 61 -8.36 -3.94 -4.04
CA ARG A 61 -9.78 -4.35 -3.97
C ARG A 61 -10.48 -4.14 -5.31
N GLY A 62 -10.81 -5.21 -5.99
CA GLY A 62 -11.39 -5.23 -7.34
C GLY A 62 -10.50 -4.53 -8.36
N GLY A 63 -9.18 -4.67 -8.25
CA GLY A 63 -8.22 -3.93 -9.09
C GLY A 63 -8.09 -2.45 -8.73
N ARG A 64 -8.58 -2.02 -7.56
CA ARG A 64 -8.50 -0.63 -7.09
C ARG A 64 -7.52 -0.52 -5.94
N MET A 65 -6.72 0.52 -5.97
CA MET A 65 -5.89 0.92 -4.84
C MET A 65 -6.78 1.59 -3.81
N VAL A 66 -6.96 0.94 -2.66
CA VAL A 66 -7.80 1.46 -1.56
C VAL A 66 -6.93 1.65 -0.33
N LEU A 67 -6.90 2.86 0.22
CA LEU A 67 -6.31 3.12 1.54
C LEU A 67 -7.26 2.57 2.60
N THR A 68 -6.80 1.58 3.35
CA THR A 68 -7.63 0.86 4.33
C THR A 68 -7.34 1.32 5.74
N GLN A 69 -6.10 1.74 6.00
CA GLN A 69 -5.65 2.09 7.33
C GLN A 69 -4.45 3.04 7.35
N SER A 70 -4.41 3.95 8.32
CA SER A 70 -3.26 4.80 8.64
C SER A 70 -2.87 4.66 10.11
N HIS A 71 -1.60 4.49 10.44
CA HIS A 71 -1.09 4.47 11.82
C HIS A 71 -0.27 5.73 12.07
N GLN A 72 -0.68 6.51 13.07
CA GLN A 72 -0.04 7.77 13.48
C GLN A 72 0.34 7.63 14.96
N PRO A 73 1.65 7.48 15.29
CA PRO A 73 2.10 7.27 16.68
C PRO A 73 1.98 8.50 17.59
N ASP A 74 1.55 9.64 17.04
CA ASP A 74 1.36 10.90 17.75
C ASP A 74 0.22 11.66 17.06
N PHE A 75 -0.58 12.41 17.83
CA PHE A 75 -1.65 13.25 17.29
C PHE A 75 -1.14 14.36 16.37
N ALA A 76 0.12 14.78 16.56
CA ALA A 76 0.81 15.72 15.71
C ALA A 76 1.48 15.08 14.48
N ALA A 77 1.37 13.75 14.30
CA ALA A 77 2.04 13.01 13.22
C ALA A 77 1.17 12.82 11.97
N GLY A 78 1.00 13.87 11.17
CA GLY A 78 0.38 13.74 9.85
C GLY A 78 -0.79 14.69 9.63
N LEU A 79 -1.71 14.31 8.75
CA LEU A 79 -2.87 15.13 8.39
C LEU A 79 -4.01 15.07 9.43
N GLY A 80 -3.83 14.32 10.53
CA GLY A 80 -4.85 14.11 11.56
C GLY A 80 -5.98 13.17 11.14
N HIS A 81 -6.93 12.95 12.05
CA HIS A 81 -8.21 12.30 11.73
C HIS A 81 -9.21 13.35 11.21
N LEU A 82 -9.85 13.05 10.08
CA LEU A 82 -10.98 13.82 9.55
C LEU A 82 -12.27 13.06 9.88
N PRO A 83 -13.27 13.67 10.54
CA PRO A 83 -14.54 13.00 10.82
C PRO A 83 -15.16 12.42 9.55
N GLY A 84 -15.58 11.15 9.63
CA GLY A 84 -16.12 10.40 8.47
C GLY A 84 -15.06 9.71 7.61
N ARG A 85 -13.77 9.85 7.92
CA ARG A 85 -12.66 9.15 7.26
C ARG A 85 -12.19 7.99 8.12
N GLY A 86 -12.95 6.90 8.11
CA GLY A 86 -12.69 5.70 8.91
C GLY A 86 -12.96 5.85 10.41
N ARG A 87 -12.51 4.86 11.18
CA ARG A 87 -12.67 4.75 12.63
C ARG A 87 -11.33 4.89 13.33
N GLN A 88 -11.20 5.92 14.16
CA GLN A 88 -10.02 6.09 15.00
C GLN A 88 -10.05 5.13 16.20
N VAL A 89 -8.95 4.41 16.41
CA VAL A 89 -8.69 3.58 17.60
C VAL A 89 -7.35 3.94 18.20
N SER A 90 -7.26 3.90 19.53
CA SER A 90 -5.97 4.02 20.22
C SER A 90 -5.05 2.86 19.82
N ASP A 91 -3.77 3.15 19.63
CA ASP A 91 -2.74 2.12 19.44
C ASP A 91 -2.17 1.58 20.76
N GLY A 92 -2.66 2.10 21.90
CA GLY A 92 -2.22 1.71 23.25
C GLY A 92 -0.86 2.29 23.68
N GLN A 93 -0.18 3.07 22.83
CA GLN A 93 1.15 3.64 23.06
C GLN A 93 1.18 5.17 22.97
N GLY A 94 0.00 5.81 23.01
CA GLY A 94 -0.14 7.27 22.92
C GLY A 94 -0.40 7.79 21.50
N GLY A 95 -0.40 6.91 20.51
CA GLY A 95 -0.83 7.19 19.14
C GLY A 95 -2.19 6.59 18.83
N TYR A 96 -2.49 6.49 17.53
CA TYR A 96 -3.76 5.97 17.05
C TYR A 96 -3.64 5.36 15.65
N ARG A 97 -4.58 4.48 15.34
CA ARG A 97 -4.82 3.95 14.01
C ARG A 97 -6.16 4.46 13.53
N ILE A 98 -6.23 4.85 12.27
CA ILE A 98 -7.50 5.07 11.56
C ILE A 98 -7.74 3.81 10.75
N GLU A 99 -8.73 3.03 11.13
CA GLU A 99 -9.14 1.79 10.45
C GLU A 99 -10.37 2.05 9.57
N ASP A 100 -10.76 1.07 8.76
CA ASP A 100 -12.01 1.11 7.98
C ASP A 100 -12.12 2.39 7.11
N MET A 101 -11.00 2.87 6.57
CA MET A 101 -10.95 4.13 5.81
C MET A 101 -11.65 4.01 4.46
N ASP A 102 -11.56 2.84 3.83
CA ASP A 102 -12.16 2.46 2.55
C ASP A 102 -12.04 3.55 1.46
N GLU A 103 -10.91 4.25 1.44
CA GLU A 103 -10.72 5.44 0.60
C GLU A 103 -10.04 5.03 -0.71
N PRO A 104 -10.76 5.01 -1.85
CA PRO A 104 -10.15 4.68 -3.12
C PRO A 104 -9.20 5.81 -3.55
N VAL A 105 -7.99 5.44 -3.97
CA VAL A 105 -7.05 6.38 -4.58
C VAL A 105 -7.52 6.70 -6.00
N PRO A 106 -7.80 7.98 -6.34
CA PRO A 106 -8.21 8.36 -7.69
C PRO A 106 -7.21 7.89 -8.74
N GLY A 107 -7.71 7.22 -9.78
CA GLY A 107 -6.89 6.73 -10.89
C GLY A 107 -5.86 5.66 -10.51
N ASN A 108 -5.98 5.03 -9.34
CA ASN A 108 -5.03 4.02 -8.83
C ASN A 108 -3.58 4.54 -8.78
N ALA A 109 -3.40 5.85 -8.61
CA ALA A 109 -2.11 6.49 -8.76
C ALA A 109 -1.95 7.71 -7.86
N TYR A 110 -0.76 7.89 -7.29
CA TYR A 110 -0.37 9.15 -6.66
C TYR A 110 1.12 9.40 -6.78
N ALA A 111 1.50 10.67 -6.61
CA ALA A 111 2.89 11.08 -6.55
C ALA A 111 3.36 11.13 -5.09
N LEU A 112 4.44 10.43 -4.79
CA LEU A 112 5.18 10.52 -3.54
C LEU A 112 6.53 11.21 -3.81
N ARG A 113 6.97 12.09 -2.90
CA ARG A 113 8.33 12.62 -2.92
C ARG A 113 9.08 12.07 -1.70
N PRO A 114 9.87 10.99 -1.84
CA PRO A 114 10.63 10.44 -0.74
C PRO A 114 11.53 11.50 -0.10
N GLY A 115 11.57 11.54 1.22
CA GLY A 115 12.56 12.29 2.00
C GLY A 115 13.97 11.73 1.83
N GLY A 116 14.93 12.29 2.58
CA GLY A 116 16.24 11.65 2.74
C GLY A 116 16.17 10.43 3.67
N MET A 117 17.30 9.78 3.90
CA MET A 117 17.39 8.57 4.75
C MET A 117 16.97 8.77 6.21
N GLY A 118 16.90 10.01 6.71
CA GLY A 118 16.32 10.28 8.04
C GLY A 118 14.80 10.05 8.10
N VAL A 119 14.12 10.17 6.95
CA VAL A 119 12.67 9.91 6.81
C VAL A 119 12.44 8.51 6.25
N ASP A 120 13.24 8.08 5.28
CA ASP A 120 13.26 6.70 4.76
C ASP A 120 11.88 6.14 4.39
N HIS A 121 11.24 6.80 3.42
CA HIS A 121 10.04 6.29 2.78
C HIS A 121 10.32 4.94 2.12
N ARG A 122 9.53 3.95 2.49
CA ARG A 122 9.63 2.56 2.06
C ARG A 122 8.26 2.03 1.60
N ILE A 123 8.28 1.10 0.66
CA ILE A 123 7.14 0.24 0.34
C ILE A 123 7.37 -1.07 1.08
N GLY A 124 6.48 -1.43 2.00
CA GLY A 124 6.48 -2.72 2.70
C GLY A 124 5.29 -3.57 2.29
N TRP A 125 5.49 -4.87 2.11
CA TRP A 125 4.44 -5.85 1.83
C TRP A 125 4.83 -7.21 2.44
N ALA A 126 3.95 -8.22 2.35
CA ALA A 126 4.20 -9.53 2.95
C ALA A 126 5.54 -10.18 2.51
N GLY A 127 5.96 -9.94 1.27
CA GLY A 127 7.18 -10.52 0.69
C GLY A 127 8.44 -9.68 0.87
N GLY A 128 8.38 -8.49 1.47
CA GLY A 128 9.58 -7.69 1.70
C GLY A 128 9.36 -6.19 1.80
N THR A 129 10.46 -5.44 1.65
CA THR A 129 10.44 -3.98 1.76
C THR A 129 11.48 -3.37 0.82
N VAL A 130 11.15 -2.25 0.19
CA VAL A 130 12.06 -1.46 -0.65
C VAL A 130 12.09 -0.02 -0.15
N SER A 131 13.29 0.53 0.08
CA SER A 131 13.47 1.95 0.39
C SER A 131 13.49 2.79 -0.88
N LEU A 132 12.49 3.66 -1.02
CA LEU A 132 12.45 4.67 -2.07
C LEU A 132 13.40 5.82 -1.77
N SER A 133 13.67 6.10 -0.50
CA SER A 133 14.60 7.17 -0.12
C SER A 133 16.04 6.81 -0.45
N ALA A 134 16.41 5.52 -0.39
CA ALA A 134 17.74 5.07 -0.77
C ALA A 134 18.06 5.29 -2.26
N VAL A 135 17.05 5.25 -3.13
CA VAL A 135 17.23 5.26 -4.60
C VAL A 135 16.68 6.52 -5.29
N ALA A 136 15.78 7.26 -4.64
CA ALA A 136 15.05 8.38 -5.23
C ALA A 136 14.75 9.51 -4.23
N ALA A 137 15.63 9.72 -3.24
CA ALA A 137 15.49 10.83 -2.29
C ALA A 137 15.24 12.17 -3.00
N ARG A 138 14.22 12.89 -2.53
CA ARG A 138 13.76 14.21 -3.02
C ARG A 138 13.24 14.24 -4.45
N GLN A 139 13.21 13.10 -5.15
CA GLN A 139 12.66 12.99 -6.49
C GLN A 139 11.16 12.68 -6.42
N ARG A 140 10.41 13.00 -7.48
CA ARG A 140 9.01 12.58 -7.60
C ARG A 140 8.98 11.13 -8.07
N VAL A 141 8.31 10.28 -7.30
CA VAL A 141 8.01 8.88 -7.62
C VAL A 141 6.51 8.75 -7.80
N TRP A 142 6.07 8.17 -8.91
CA TRP A 142 4.69 7.75 -9.11
C TRP A 142 4.51 6.34 -8.59
N LEU A 143 3.54 6.17 -7.70
CA LEU A 143 3.06 4.87 -7.24
C LEU A 143 1.76 4.58 -7.96
N THR A 144 1.70 3.45 -8.66
CA THR A 144 0.56 3.05 -9.49
C THR A 144 0.21 1.59 -9.27
N LEU A 145 -1.07 1.28 -9.10
CA LEU A 145 -1.57 -0.10 -9.22
C LEU A 145 -1.97 -0.33 -10.68
N GLU A 146 -1.14 -1.04 -11.42
CA GLU A 146 -1.37 -1.39 -12.82
C GLU A 146 -2.17 -2.71 -12.89
N PRO A 147 -3.17 -2.82 -13.78
CA PRO A 147 -3.90 -4.06 -13.96
C PRO A 147 -2.99 -5.17 -14.48
N ALA A 148 -3.39 -6.40 -14.21
CA ALA A 148 -2.75 -7.57 -14.75
C ALA A 148 -2.80 -7.55 -16.28
N ARG A 149 -1.66 -7.81 -16.93
CA ARG A 149 -1.56 -7.89 -18.40
C ARG A 149 -1.78 -9.30 -18.90
#